data_AF-H1RZR5-F1
#
_entry.id   AF-H1RZR5-F1
#
_cell.length_a   1.000
_cell.length_b   1.000
_cell.length_c   1.000
_cell.angle_alpha   90.00
_cell.angle_beta   90.00
_cell.angle_gamma   90.00
#
_symmetry.space_group_name_H-M   'P 1'
#
loop_
_entity.id
_entity.type
_entity.pdbx_description
1 polymer ?
#
loop_
_entity_poly.entity_id
_entity_poly.type
_entity_poly.pdbx_seq_one_letter_code
_entity_poly.pdbx_strand_id
1 'polypeptide(L)' 'MPVVACTGQHRPATLPGAREAGFDAFLPKPMTLEELAEAVRALAKIRKPLTQMHDEVREIIG' A
#
# COMPACT_ATOMS: atom_id res chain seq x y z
N MET A 1 -7.40 -11.34 4.40
CA MET A 1 -6.03 -10.86 4.07
C MET A 1 -6.22 -9.58 3.28
N PRO A 2 -5.65 -8.44 3.71
CA PRO A 2 -5.83 -7.18 3.00
C PRO A 2 -5.12 -7.19 1.64
N VAL A 3 -5.73 -6.59 0.62
CA VAL A 3 -5.24 -6.55 -0.77
C VAL A 3 -5.24 -5.12 -1.30
N VAL A 4 -4.11 -4.71 -1.89
CA VAL A 4 -3.94 -3.39 -2.53
C VAL A 4 -3.85 -3.56 -4.04
N ALA A 5 -4.69 -2.85 -4.79
CA ALA A 5 -4.58 -2.78 -6.25
C ALA A 5 -3.53 -1.74 -6.67
N CYS A 6 -2.41 -2.19 -7.24
CA CYS A 6 -1.32 -1.34 -7.74
C CYS A 6 -1.30 -1.31 -9.28
N THR A 7 -1.79 -0.26 -9.93
CA THR A 7 -2.00 -0.24 -11.40
C THR A 7 -1.39 0.94 -12.12
N GLY A 8 -0.84 0.72 -13.32
CA GLY A 8 -0.43 1.79 -14.24
C GLY A 8 -1.57 2.39 -15.07
N GLN A 9 -2.78 1.84 -14.98
CA GLN A 9 -3.95 2.35 -15.69
C GLN A 9 -4.79 3.23 -14.75
N HIS A 10 -4.45 4.53 -14.70
CA HIS A 10 -5.26 5.51 -13.99
C HIS A 10 -6.34 6.07 -14.92
N ARG A 11 -7.52 5.45 -14.91
CA ARG A 11 -8.75 6.03 -15.50
C ARG A 11 -9.69 6.41 -14.36
N PRO A 12 -10.55 7.42 -14.51
CA PRO A 12 -11.50 7.82 -13.47
C PRO A 12 -12.39 6.67 -12.95
N ALA A 13 -12.74 5.72 -13.82
CA ALA A 13 -13.54 4.54 -13.46
C ALA A 13 -12.75 3.44 -12.71
N THR A 14 -11.42 3.53 -12.64
CA THR A 14 -10.60 2.48 -12.04
C THR A 14 -10.77 2.39 -10.52
N LEU A 15 -10.97 3.52 -9.83
CA LEU A 15 -11.09 3.55 -8.38
C LEU A 15 -12.45 3.01 -7.87
N PRO A 16 -13.60 3.38 -8.48
CA PRO A 16 -14.88 2.71 -8.23
C PRO A 16 -14.83 1.21 -8.52
N GLY A 17 -14.27 0.82 -9.69
CA GLY A 17 -14.19 -0.59 -10.08
C GLY A 17 -13.29 -1.42 -9.16
N ALA A 18 -12.19 -0.86 -8.64
CA ALA A 18 -11.35 -1.55 -7.67
C ALA A 18 -12.10 -1.82 -6.35
N ARG A 19 -12.91 -0.85 -5.90
CA ARG A 19 -13.73 -1.04 -4.71
C ARG A 19 -14.82 -2.10 -4.92
N GLU A 20 -15.50 -2.08 -6.06
CA GLU A 20 -16.50 -3.09 -6.42
C GLU A 20 -15.90 -4.50 -6.56
N ALA A 21 -14.65 -4.61 -7.03
CA ALA A 21 -13.92 -5.87 -7.11
C ALA A 21 -13.43 -6.41 -5.75
N GLY A 22 -13.64 -5.67 -4.66
CA GLY A 22 -13.28 -6.11 -3.30
C GLY A 22 -11.84 -5.81 -2.88
N PHE A 23 -11.16 -4.88 -3.56
CA PHE A 23 -9.87 -4.39 -3.07
C PHE A 23 -10.05 -3.49 -1.85
N ASP A 24 -9.16 -3.62 -0.86
CA ASP A 24 -9.19 -2.80 0.35
C ASP A 24 -8.59 -1.41 0.13
N ALA A 25 -7.65 -1.30 -0.82
CA ALA A 25 -7.04 -0.03 -1.23
C ALA A 25 -6.64 -0.03 -2.71
N PHE A 26 -6.43 1.17 -3.24
CA PHE A 26 -6.04 1.41 -4.62
C PHE A 26 -4.87 2.40 -4.66
N LEU A 27 -3.80 2.07 -5.39
CA LEU A 27 -2.63 2.92 -5.55
C LEU A 27 -2.18 2.97 -7.04
N PRO A 28 -2.29 4.13 -7.72
CA PRO A 28 -1.86 4.26 -9.10
C PRO A 28 -0.32 4.30 -9.23
N LYS A 29 0.21 3.78 -10.33
CA LYS A 29 1.63 3.89 -10.70
C LYS A 29 1.85 5.12 -11.61
N PRO A 30 2.99 5.80 -11.52
CA PRO A 30 4.04 5.59 -10.51
C PRO A 30 3.57 6.02 -9.12
N MET A 31 4.04 5.30 -8.10
CA MET A 31 3.91 5.69 -6.70
C MET A 31 5.30 5.76 -6.06
N THR A 32 5.43 6.52 -4.98
CA THR A 32 6.63 6.51 -4.16
C THR A 32 6.62 5.35 -3.16
N LEU A 33 7.77 5.11 -2.53
CA LEU A 33 7.87 4.09 -1.48
C LEU A 33 7.04 4.49 -0.25
N GLU A 34 7.00 5.78 0.07
CA GLU A 34 6.23 6.34 1.17
C GLU A 34 4.73 6.11 0.96
N GLU A 35 4.21 6.39 -0.25
CA GLU A 35 2.81 6.15 -0.61
C GLU A 35 2.42 4.68 -0.47
N LEU A 36 3.29 3.76 -0.91
CA LEU A 36 3.07 2.32 -0.73
C LEU A 36 3.10 1.92 0.75
N ALA A 37 4.06 2.44 1.51
CA ALA A 37 4.21 2.10 2.92
C ALA A 37 3.03 2.59 3.75
N GLU A 38 2.50 3.79 3.46
CA GLU A 38 1.29 4.32 4.09
C GLU A 38 0.06 3.46 3.81
N ALA A 39 -0.14 3.06 2.54
CA ALA A 39 -1.26 2.20 2.16
C ALA A 39 -1.22 0.85 2.91
N VAL A 40 -0.04 0.22 3.00
CA VAL A 40 0.14 -1.03 3.74
C VAL A 40 -0.09 -0.83 5.24
N ARG A 41 0.40 0.27 5.83
CA ARG A 41 0.21 0.59 7.27
C ARG A 41 -1.24 0.79 7.64
N ALA A 42 -1.97 1.54 6.83
CA ALA A 42 -3.39 1.80 7.04
C ALA A 42 -4.17 0.47 7.09
N LEU A 43 -3.86 -0.46 6.18
CA LEU A 43 -4.52 -1.76 6.12
C LEU A 43 -4.08 -2.73 7.22
N ALA A 44 -2.80 -2.74 7.56
CA ALA A 44 -2.25 -3.62 8.60
C ALA A 44 -2.54 -3.11 10.02
N LYS A 45 -3.15 -1.92 10.17
CA LYS A 45 -3.37 -1.24 11.46
C LYS A 45 -2.08 -1.05 12.28
N ILE A 46 -0.93 -1.00 11.61
CA ILE A 46 0.39 -0.86 12.25
C ILE A 46 0.57 0.61 12.64
N ARG A 47 0.73 0.88 13.95
CA ARG A 47 0.95 2.23 14.49
C ARG A 47 2.42 2.60 14.72
N LYS A 48 3.36 1.67 14.51
CA LYS A 48 4.80 1.92 14.72
C LYS A 48 5.34 2.95 13.70
N PRO A 49 6.28 3.84 14.03
CA PRO A 49 6.92 4.76 13.08
C PRO A 49 7.65 4.05 11.91
N LEU A 50 7.78 4.69 10.73
CA LEU A 50 8.46 4.12 9.54
C LEU A 50 9.93 3.80 9.80
N THR A 51 10.60 4.67 10.54
CA THR A 51 11.99 4.54 10.95
C THR A 51 12.25 3.22 11.69
N GLN A 52 11.39 2.88 12.65
CA GLN A 52 11.55 1.69 13.47
C GLN A 52 11.33 0.39 12.68
N MET A 53 10.48 0.40 11.65
CA MET A 53 10.28 -0.78 10.79
C MET A 53 11.43 -0.98 9.80
N HIS A 54 12.05 0.09 9.30
CA HIS A 54 13.21 -0.02 8.42
C HIS A 54 14.38 -0.70 9.11
N ASP A 55 14.59 -0.40 10.40
CA ASP A 55 15.65 -1.03 11.20
C ASP A 55 15.34 -2.53 11.44
N GLU A 56 14.09 -2.87 11.81
CA GLU A 56 13.65 -4.27 11.98
C GLU A 56 13.79 -5.08 10.67
N VAL A 57 13.43 -4.50 9.52
CA VAL A 57 13.57 -5.17 8.22
C VAL A 57 15.04 -5.38 7.88
N ARG A 58 15.91 -4.38 8.12
CA ARG A 58 17.37 -4.50 7.92
C ARG A 58 18.00 -5.58 8.80
N GLU A 59 17.53 -5.76 10.03
CA GLU A 59 18.00 -6.85 10.90
C GLU A 59 17.59 -8.24 10.38
N ILE A 60 16.44 -8.34 9.69
CA ILE A 60 15.93 -9.62 9.16
C ILE A 60 16.62 -10.02 7.85
N ILE A 61 16.93 -9.06 6.97
CA ILE A 61 17.49 -9.31 5.63
C ILE A 61 18.97 -8.95 5.50
N GLY A 62 19.67 -8.76 6.63
CA GLY A 62 21.08 -8.39 6.71
C GLY A 62 21.98 -9.17 5.74
#